data_AF-A0A5B0TWY8-F1
#
_entry.id   AF-A0A5B0TWY8-F1
#
_cell.length_a   1.000
_cell.length_b   1.000
_cell.length_c   1.000
_cell.angle_alpha   90.00
_cell.angle_beta   90.00
_cell.angle_gamma   90.00
#
_symmetry.space_group_name_H-M   'P 1'
#
loop_
_entity.id
_entity.type
_entity.pdbx_description
1 polymer ?
#
loop_
_entity_poly.entity_id
_entity_poly.type
_entity_poly.pdbx_seq_one_letter_code
_entity_poly.pdbx_strand_id
1 'polypeptide(L)'
;MDAELQKKVDIVVGLSRLAGGTLIIIGSILVFIFVQAALDPNAVIEINGVPTKDEGSKIIAAIFTGIFPIIGMFLSFAPSKHLDKWVAKIITRLS
;
A
#
# COMPACT_ATOMS: atom_id res chain seq x y z
N MET A 1 -2.89 29.47 -5.65
CA MET A 1 -2.56 28.44 -6.65
C MET A 1 -3.31 28.82 -7.89
N ASP A 2 -2.69 28.81 -9.07
CA ASP A 2 -3.44 29.04 -10.31
C ASP A 2 -4.41 27.88 -10.56
N ALA A 3 -5.45 28.13 -11.35
CA ALA A 3 -6.51 27.15 -11.57
C ALA A 3 -6.02 25.88 -12.31
N GLU A 4 -4.96 25.99 -13.12
CA GLU A 4 -4.41 24.84 -13.85
C GLU A 4 -3.61 23.93 -12.91
N LEU A 5 -2.74 24.50 -12.06
CA LEU A 5 -2.00 23.77 -11.05
C LEU A 5 -2.94 23.11 -10.04
N GLN A 6 -4.01 23.80 -9.63
CA GLN A 6 -5.00 23.22 -8.73
C GLN A 6 -5.65 21.96 -9.32
N LYS A 7 -6.07 22.03 -10.59
CA LYS A 7 -6.64 20.87 -11.29
C LYS A 7 -5.66 19.68 -11.34
N LYS A 8 -4.36 19.94 -11.60
CA LYS A 8 -3.34 18.87 -11.61
C LYS A 8 -3.15 18.25 -10.24
N VAL A 9 -3.12 19.08 -9.18
CA VAL A 9 -3.03 18.61 -7.79
C VAL A 9 -4.23 17.74 -7.44
N ASP A 10 -5.45 18.20 -7.73
CA ASP A 10 -6.69 17.48 -7.41
C ASP A 10 -6.73 16.10 -8.08
N ILE A 11 -6.28 15.99 -9.34
CA ILE A 11 -6.17 14.72 -10.07
C ILE A 11 -5.18 13.79 -9.36
N VAL A 12 -3.98 14.26 -9.05
CA VAL A 12 -2.94 13.42 -8.41
C VAL A 12 -3.39 12.96 -7.02
N VAL A 13 -4.02 13.83 -6.23
CA VAL A 13 -4.57 13.49 -4.92
C VAL A 13 -5.72 12.50 -5.04
N GLY A 14 -6.60 12.66 -6.04
CA GLY A 14 -7.66 11.70 -6.35
C GLY A 14 -7.11 10.31 -6.72
N LEU A 15 -6.12 10.26 -7.59
CA LEU A 15 -5.45 9.01 -7.97
C LEU A 15 -4.73 8.37 -6.79
N SER A 16 -4.08 9.16 -5.94
CA SER A 16 -3.43 8.68 -4.72
C SER A 16 -4.44 8.01 -3.78
N ARG A 17 -5.60 8.61 -3.58
CA ARG A 17 -6.67 8.03 -2.75
C ARG A 17 -7.23 6.75 -3.33
N LEU A 18 -7.43 6.69 -4.65
CA LEU A 18 -7.87 5.50 -5.36
C LEU A 18 -6.85 4.35 -5.22
N ALA A 19 -5.57 4.66 -5.46
CA ALA A 19 -4.48 3.70 -5.28
C ALA A 19 -4.42 3.21 -3.83
N GLY A 20 -4.59 4.11 -2.86
CA GLY A 20 -4.67 3.77 -1.45
C GLY A 20 -5.81 2.79 -1.14
N GLY A 21 -7.01 3.04 -1.69
CA GLY A 21 -8.18 2.20 -1.46
C GLY A 21 -7.99 0.79 -2.01
N THR A 22 -7.43 0.70 -3.21
CA THR A 22 -7.07 -0.57 -3.84
C THR A 22 -6.00 -1.32 -3.03
N LEU A 23 -4.98 -0.61 -2.53
CA LEU A 23 -3.93 -1.18 -1.67
C LEU A 23 -4.49 -1.72 -0.35
N ILE A 24 -5.47 -1.05 0.25
CA ILE A 24 -6.18 -1.56 1.44
C ILE A 24 -6.84 -2.89 1.11
N ILE A 25 -7.64 -2.94 0.04
CA ILE A 25 -8.40 -4.15 -0.32
C ILE A 25 -7.45 -5.32 -0.61
N ILE A 26 -6.49 -5.13 -1.53
CA ILE A 26 -5.55 -6.18 -1.92
C ILE A 26 -4.67 -6.57 -0.72
N GLY A 27 -4.17 -5.59 0.02
CA GLY A 27 -3.35 -5.79 1.19
C GLY A 27 -4.06 -6.60 2.28
N SER A 28 -5.34 -6.30 2.57
CA SER A 28 -6.14 -7.05 3.52
C SER A 28 -6.37 -8.50 3.08
N ILE A 29 -6.60 -8.75 1.78
CA ILE A 29 -6.72 -10.11 1.24
C ILE A 29 -5.40 -10.87 1.41
N LEU A 30 -4.25 -10.24 1.11
CA LEU A 30 -2.94 -10.85 1.29
C LEU A 30 -2.67 -11.18 2.75
N VAL A 31 -2.90 -10.24 3.67
CA VAL A 31 -2.76 -10.47 5.11
C VAL A 31 -3.60 -11.65 5.55
N PHE A 32 -4.86 -11.71 5.13
CA PHE A 32 -5.74 -12.83 5.45
C PHE A 32 -5.14 -14.18 4.99
N ILE A 33 -4.71 -14.28 3.74
CA ILE A 33 -4.13 -15.52 3.19
C ILE A 33 -2.85 -15.92 3.94
N PHE A 34 -1.93 -14.98 4.15
CA PHE A 34 -0.63 -15.27 4.77
C PHE A 34 -0.71 -15.53 6.28
N VAL A 35 -1.66 -14.90 6.98
CA VAL A 35 -1.94 -15.25 8.39
C VAL A 35 -2.44 -16.69 8.48
N GLN A 36 -3.35 -17.11 7.59
CA GLN A 36 -3.82 -18.50 7.57
C GLN A 36 -2.69 -19.47 7.26
N ALA A 37 -1.81 -19.14 6.30
CA ALA A 37 -0.63 -19.94 5.98
C ALA A 37 0.39 -20.01 7.12
N ALA A 38 0.52 -18.94 7.92
CA ALA A 38 1.40 -18.91 9.09
C ALA A 38 0.85 -19.75 10.26
N LEU A 39 -0.48 -19.83 10.40
CA LEU A 39 -1.13 -20.64 11.44
C LEU A 39 -1.26 -22.13 11.06
N ASP A 40 -1.16 -22.47 9.78
CA ASP A 40 -1.17 -23.85 9.32
C ASP A 40 0.26 -24.44 9.26
N PRO A 41 0.59 -25.43 10.11
CA PRO A 41 1.91 -26.07 10.10
C PRO A 41 2.18 -26.83 8.79
N ASN A 42 1.15 -27.26 8.07
CA ASN A 42 1.28 -28.02 6.84
C ASN A 42 1.37 -27.16 5.59
N ALA A 43 0.97 -25.89 5.67
CA ALA A 43 1.05 -24.97 4.55
C ALA A 43 2.49 -24.84 4.03
N VAL A 44 2.63 -24.77 2.71
CA VAL A 44 3.91 -24.55 2.04
C VAL A 44 3.83 -23.20 1.35
N ILE A 45 4.84 -22.36 1.55
CA ILE A 45 5.00 -21.10 0.82
C ILE A 45 6.27 -21.18 -0.04
N GLU A 46 6.28 -20.49 -1.17
CA GLU A 46 7.47 -20.40 -2.01
C GLU A 46 8.21 -19.09 -1.72
N ILE A 47 9.50 -19.20 -1.41
CA ILE A 47 10.39 -18.06 -1.24
C ILE A 47 11.52 -18.21 -2.24
N ASN A 48 11.65 -17.26 -3.15
CA ASN A 48 12.64 -17.30 -4.25
C ASN A 48 12.60 -18.61 -5.06
N GLY A 49 11.40 -19.17 -5.27
CA GLY A 49 11.20 -20.44 -5.99
C GLY A 49 11.52 -21.70 -5.19
N VAL A 50 11.86 -21.58 -3.90
CA VAL A 50 12.08 -22.73 -3.02
C VAL A 50 10.86 -22.91 -2.11
N PRO A 51 10.18 -24.08 -2.15
CA PRO A 51 9.08 -24.38 -1.25
C PRO A 51 9.61 -24.57 0.18
N THR A 52 9.00 -23.89 1.15
CA THR A 52 9.36 -23.98 2.57
C THR A 52 8.14 -24.09 3.47
N LYS A 53 8.32 -24.81 4.58
CA LYS A 53 7.36 -24.93 5.69
C LYS A 53 7.80 -24.14 6.92
N ASP A 54 8.96 -23.50 6.86
CA ASP A 54 9.56 -22.77 7.98
C ASP A 54 8.58 -21.73 8.55
N GLU A 55 8.27 -21.87 9.84
CA GLU A 55 7.30 -21.00 10.53
C GLU A 55 7.78 -19.55 10.58
N GLY A 56 9.08 -19.33 10.81
CA GLY A 56 9.66 -17.99 10.84
C GLY A 56 9.45 -17.26 9.52
N SER A 57 9.71 -17.95 8.40
CA SER A 57 9.50 -17.46 7.05
C SER A 57 8.04 -17.11 6.77
N LYS A 58 7.09 -17.95 7.21
CA LYS A 58 5.65 -17.69 7.06
C LYS A 58 5.20 -16.46 7.87
N ILE A 59 5.68 -16.32 9.11
CA ILE A 59 5.37 -15.19 9.98
C ILE A 59 5.92 -13.89 9.36
N ILE A 60 7.16 -13.89 8.87
CA ILE A 60 7.77 -12.73 8.21
C ILE A 60 6.95 -12.34 6.97
N ALA A 61 6.52 -13.32 6.16
CA ALA A 61 5.68 -13.05 5.00
C ALA A 61 4.32 -12.42 5.40
N ALA A 62 3.68 -12.94 6.45
CA ALA A 62 2.44 -12.35 6.97
C ALA A 62 2.65 -10.90 7.44
N ILE A 63 3.71 -10.62 8.20
CA ILE A 63 4.05 -9.26 8.64
C ILE A 63 4.31 -8.34 7.44
N PHE A 64 5.05 -8.81 6.44
CA PHE A 64 5.36 -8.05 5.24
C PHE A 64 4.10 -7.65 4.47
N THR A 65 3.15 -8.58 4.31
CA THR A 65 1.87 -8.24 3.66
C THR A 65 1.05 -7.20 4.42
N GLY A 66 1.25 -7.09 5.74
CA GLY A 66 0.63 -6.05 6.58
C GLY A 66 1.05 -4.62 6.22
N ILE A 67 2.17 -4.43 5.53
CA ILE A 67 2.63 -3.10 5.08
C ILE A 67 1.68 -2.51 4.03
N PHE A 68 1.11 -3.34 3.16
CA PHE A 68 0.24 -2.91 2.06
C PHE A 68 -1.02 -2.17 2.53
N PRO A 69 -1.84 -2.70 3.46
CA PRO A 69 -3.00 -1.97 3.95
C PRO A 69 -2.60 -0.74 4.77
N ILE A 70 -1.44 -0.75 5.45
CA ILE A 70 -0.93 0.43 6.17
C ILE A 70 -0.60 1.58 5.21
N ILE A 71 0.15 1.29 4.14
CA ILE A 71 0.45 2.29 3.09
C ILE A 71 -0.85 2.74 2.42
N GLY A 72 -1.77 1.80 2.14
CA GLY A 72 -3.06 2.11 1.56
C GLY A 72 -3.87 3.08 2.42
N MET A 73 -3.93 2.85 3.73
CA MET A 73 -4.57 3.77 4.69
C MET A 73 -3.93 5.14 4.67
N PHE A 74 -2.60 5.23 4.62
CA PHE A 74 -1.92 6.52 4.54
C PHE A 74 -2.29 7.28 3.26
N LEU A 75 -2.31 6.61 2.10
CA LEU A 75 -2.66 7.25 0.83
C LEU A 75 -4.15 7.64 0.73
N SER A 76 -5.05 6.83 1.30
CA SER A 76 -6.49 7.13 1.26
C SER A 76 -6.93 8.18 2.27
N PHE A 77 -6.35 8.19 3.47
CA PHE A 77 -6.82 9.01 4.58
C PHE A 77 -5.89 10.17 4.96
N ALA A 78 -4.75 10.34 4.30
CA ALA A 78 -3.90 11.50 4.57
C ALA A 78 -4.68 12.81 4.31
N PRO A 79 -4.55 13.82 5.21
CA PRO A 79 -5.25 15.09 5.06
C PRO A 79 -4.88 15.78 3.75
N SER A 80 -5.88 16.17 2.96
CA SER A 80 -5.70 16.85 1.68
C SER A 80 -4.79 18.07 1.82
N LYS A 81 -4.98 18.90 2.84
CA LYS A 81 -4.15 20.10 3.06
C LYS A 81 -2.65 19.83 3.05
N HIS A 82 -2.20 18.68 3.55
CA HIS A 82 -0.79 18.30 3.51
C HIS A 82 -0.41 17.73 2.15
N LEU A 83 -1.21 16.80 1.61
CA LEU A 83 -0.98 16.22 0.29
C LEU A 83 -0.93 17.29 -0.81
N ASP A 84 -1.89 18.21 -0.83
CA ASP A 84 -2.00 19.28 -1.81
C ASP A 84 -0.72 20.14 -1.82
N LYS A 85 -0.20 20.49 -0.64
CA LYS A 85 1.04 21.26 -0.51
C LYS A 85 2.27 20.50 -1.01
N TRP A 86 2.36 19.21 -0.70
CA TRP A 86 3.45 18.35 -1.15
C TRP A 86 3.41 18.12 -2.67
N VAL A 87 2.24 17.76 -3.19
CA VAL A 87 2.00 17.53 -4.62
C VAL A 87 2.24 18.80 -5.42
N ALA A 88 1.72 19.95 -4.97
CA ALA A 88 1.97 21.24 -5.62
C ALA A 88 3.48 21.54 -5.69
N LYS A 89 4.24 21.30 -4.61
CA LYS A 89 5.70 21.50 -4.58
C LYS A 89 6.45 20.54 -5.51
N ILE A 90 5.95 19.33 -5.73
CA ILE A 90 6.54 18.36 -6.65
C ILE A 90 6.27 18.79 -8.09
N ILE A 91 5.01 19.13 -8.42
CA ILE A 91 4.62 19.55 -9.76
C ILE A 91 5.38 20.81 -10.19
N THR A 92 5.52 21.80 -9.30
CA THR A 92 6.27 23.04 -9.62
C THR A 92 7.77 22.85 -9.75
N ARG A 93 8.34 21.74 -9.23
CA ARG A 93 9.76 21.40 -9.44
C ARG A 93 10.00 20.60 -10.73
N LEU A 94 8.97 19.93 -11.24
CA LEU A 94 9.05 19.07 -12.42
C LEU A 94 8.58 19.76 -13.71
N SER A 95 7.87 20.88 -13.58
CA SER A 95 7.44 21.74 -14.68
C SER A 95 8.44 22.85 -14.95
#